data_AF-A0A0K1E307-F1
#
_entry.id   AF-A0A0K1E307-F1
#
_cell.length_a   1.000
_cell.length_b   1.000
_cell.length_c   1.000
_cell.angle_alpha   90.00
_cell.angle_beta   90.00
_cell.angle_gamma   90.00
#
_symmetry.space_group_name_H-M   'P 1'
#
loop_
_entity.id
_entity.type
_entity.pdbx_description
1 polymer ?
#
loop_
_entity_poly.entity_id
_entity_poly.type
_entity_poly.pdbx_seq_one_letter_code
_entity_poly.pdbx_strand_id
1 'polypeptide(L)'
;MKWLWFTYAVYWSAVALAAALALAGYHLIEPEAVKRAFNETASLPYEQRLLQSALDLLVVAVASYPGLIYAAAAYGAATAAVSEAFGVGYAVWYAAVAHVVLLFFAEVARWHPLAQRFAKRRVEWGRYLLWVAASLSLLGVLSL
;
A
#
# COMPACT_ATOMS: atom_id res chain seq x y z
N MET A 1 12.33 2.84 -12.35
CA MET A 1 11.98 1.52 -12.92
C MET A 1 12.45 0.35 -12.05
N LYS A 2 13.74 0.18 -11.72
CA LYS A 2 14.19 -0.98 -10.89
C LYS A 2 13.46 -1.12 -9.54
N TRP A 3 13.20 -0.01 -8.85
CA TRP A 3 12.47 -0.03 -7.57
C TRP A 3 11.00 -0.42 -7.70
N LEU A 4 10.30 0.01 -8.75
CA LEU A 4 8.92 -0.43 -9.02
C LEU A 4 8.84 -1.94 -9.21
N TRP A 5 9.75 -2.52 -10.01
CA TRP A 5 9.84 -3.97 -10.19
C TRP A 5 10.10 -4.70 -8.87
N PHE A 6 10.99 -4.16 -8.02
CA PHE A 6 11.24 -4.72 -6.70
C PHE A 6 10.00 -4.65 -5.80
N THR A 7 9.31 -3.52 -5.77
CA THR A 7 8.04 -3.35 -5.03
C THR A 7 6.99 -4.36 -5.49
N TYR A 8 6.86 -4.60 -6.80
CA TYR A 8 5.95 -5.62 -7.32
C TYR A 8 6.38 -7.04 -6.95
N ALA A 9 7.68 -7.34 -6.99
CA ALA A 9 8.19 -8.64 -6.56
C ALA A 9 7.89 -8.88 -5.08
N VAL A 10 8.10 -7.88 -4.22
CA VAL A 10 7.75 -7.95 -2.78
C VAL A 10 6.26 -8.17 -2.60
N TYR A 11 5.42 -7.39 -3.30
CA TYR A 11 3.97 -7.51 -3.23
C TYR A 11 3.51 -8.93 -3.59
N TRP A 12 3.90 -9.47 -4.75
CA TRP A 12 3.47 -10.80 -5.17
C TRP A 12 4.08 -11.92 -4.33
N SER A 13 5.29 -11.73 -3.80
CA SER A 13 5.88 -12.66 -2.83
C SER A 13 5.06 -12.68 -1.54
N ALA A 14 4.60 -11.52 -1.05
CA ALA A 14 3.74 -11.43 0.11
C ALA A 14 2.36 -12.06 -0.14
N VAL A 15 1.76 -11.85 -1.33
CA VAL A 15 0.52 -12.55 -1.73
C VAL A 15 0.72 -14.06 -1.67
N ALA A 16 1.78 -14.56 -2.31
CA ALA A 16 2.05 -16.00 -2.40
C ALA A 16 2.33 -16.61 -1.02
N LEU A 17 3.11 -15.92 -0.19
CA LEU A 17 3.43 -16.35 1.17
C LEU A 17 2.19 -16.35 2.07
N ALA A 18 1.39 -15.28 2.05
CA ALA A 18 0.17 -15.18 2.84
C ALA A 18 -0.86 -16.25 2.43
N ALA A 19 -1.01 -16.50 1.12
CA ALA A 19 -1.86 -17.57 0.63
C ALA A 19 -1.35 -18.96 1.04
N ALA A 20 -0.04 -19.21 0.95
CA ALA A 20 0.55 -20.47 1.37
C ALA A 20 0.39 -20.72 2.88
N LEU A 21 0.54 -19.69 3.71
CA LEU A 21 0.31 -19.77 5.16
C LEU A 21 -1.17 -20.03 5.46
N ALA A 22 -2.10 -19.35 4.79
CA ALA A 22 -3.53 -19.57 4.95
C ALA A 22 -3.93 -21.01 4.56
N LEU A 23 -3.37 -21.55 3.47
CA LEU A 23 -3.55 -22.96 3.08
C LEU A 23 -3.01 -23.95 4.12
N ALA A 24 -1.99 -23.55 4.89
CA ALA A 24 -1.46 -24.32 6.02
C ALA A 24 -2.24 -24.10 7.33
N GLY A 25 -3.34 -23.35 7.31
CA GLY A 25 -4.16 -23.02 8.48
C GLY A 25 -3.62 -21.88 9.35
N TYR A 26 -2.62 -21.13 8.86
CA TYR A 26 -2.04 -19.97 9.53
C TYR A 26 -2.45 -18.68 8.82
N HIS A 27 -3.53 -18.06 9.30
CA HIS A 27 -4.02 -16.80 8.76
C HIS A 27 -3.21 -15.62 9.29
N LEU A 28 -2.50 -14.92 8.41
CA LEU A 28 -1.88 -13.63 8.76
C LEU A 28 -2.92 -12.54 9.02
N ILE A 29 -4.05 -12.62 8.29
CA ILE A 29 -5.23 -11.78 8.47
C ILE A 29 -6.44 -12.70 8.36
N GLU A 30 -7.25 -12.73 9.41
CA GLU A 30 -8.47 -13.55 9.43
C GLU A 30 -9.48 -13.08 8.37
N PRO A 31 -10.02 -13.97 7.51
CA PRO A 31 -10.97 -13.60 6.46
C PRO A 31 -12.22 -12.91 7.02
N GLU A 32 -12.67 -13.32 8.22
CA GLU A 32 -13.80 -12.70 8.90
C GLU A 32 -13.49 -11.28 9.40
N ALA A 33 -12.24 -11.01 9.78
CA ALA A 33 -11.79 -9.66 10.10
C ALA A 33 -11.80 -8.76 8.85
N VAL A 34 -11.43 -9.31 7.68
CA VAL A 34 -11.51 -8.57 6.40
C VAL A 34 -12.96 -8.25 6.05
N LYS A 35 -13.88 -9.21 6.15
CA LYS A 35 -15.31 -8.98 5.88
C LYS A 35 -15.89 -7.92 6.80
N ARG A 36 -15.57 -8.00 8.09
CA ARG A 36 -16.00 -7.02 9.09
C ARG A 36 -15.42 -5.64 8.78
N ALA A 37 -14.12 -5.54 8.53
CA ALA A 37 -13.45 -4.29 8.21
C ALA A 37 -14.03 -3.64 6.96
N PHE A 38 -14.32 -4.39 5.88
CA PHE A 38 -14.95 -3.83 4.68
C PHE A 38 -16.31 -3.19 4.96
N ASN A 39 -17.15 -3.88 5.75
CA ASN A 39 -18.48 -3.38 6.10
C ASN A 39 -18.41 -2.18 7.07
N GLU A 40 -17.53 -2.25 8.07
CA GLU A 40 -17.36 -1.19 9.05
C GLU A 40 -16.71 0.04 8.43
N THR A 41 -15.62 -0.12 7.67
CA THR A 41 -14.94 1.00 6.98
C THR A 41 -15.86 1.70 5.99
N ALA A 42 -16.74 0.99 5.28
CA ALA A 42 -17.73 1.63 4.40
C ALA A 42 -18.70 2.55 5.17
N SER A 43 -18.99 2.23 6.43
CA SER A 43 -19.88 3.01 7.30
C SER A 43 -19.20 4.15 8.06
N LEU A 44 -17.87 4.23 8.04
CA LEU A 44 -17.13 5.28 8.73
C LEU A 44 -17.27 6.64 8.03
N PRO A 45 -17.22 7.75 8.78
CA PRO A 45 -17.08 9.08 8.22
C PRO A 45 -15.86 9.18 7.29
N TYR A 46 -16.00 9.97 6.22
CA TYR A 46 -14.96 10.15 5.20
C TYR A 46 -13.58 10.48 5.80
N GLU A 47 -13.54 11.37 6.80
CA GLU A 47 -12.32 11.82 7.45
C GLU A 47 -11.56 10.66 8.11
N GLN A 48 -12.28 9.68 8.66
CA GLN A 48 -11.69 8.50 9.29
C GLN A 48 -11.15 7.52 8.25
N ARG A 49 -11.89 7.30 7.14
CA ARG A 49 -11.44 6.46 6.02
C ARG A 49 -10.17 7.03 5.38
N LEU A 50 -10.13 8.34 5.20
CA LEU A 50 -8.97 9.06 4.69
C LEU A 50 -7.79 8.94 5.66
N LEU A 51 -8.01 9.15 6.95
CA LEU A 51 -6.94 9.05 7.95
C LEU A 51 -6.32 7.65 7.98
N GLN A 52 -7.14 6.59 7.94
CA GLN A 52 -6.66 5.20 7.87
C GLN A 52 -5.78 4.99 6.63
N SER A 53 -6.23 5.46 5.47
CA SER A 53 -5.50 5.34 4.21
C SER A 53 -4.20 6.17 4.20
N ALA A 54 -4.21 7.34 4.84
CA ALA A 54 -3.07 8.24 4.92
C ALA A 54 -1.93 7.71 5.81
N LEU A 55 -2.19 6.76 6.71
CA LEU A 55 -1.16 6.16 7.55
C LEU A 55 -0.10 5.43 6.73
N ASP A 56 -0.50 4.67 5.71
CA ASP A 56 0.47 3.97 4.85
C ASP A 56 1.36 4.98 4.11
N LEU A 57 0.76 6.06 3.60
CA LEU A 57 1.52 7.14 2.98
C LEU A 57 2.48 7.81 3.98
N LEU A 58 2.05 8.04 5.22
CA LEU A 58 2.89 8.61 6.26
C LEU A 58 4.11 7.72 6.53
N VAL A 59 3.92 6.40 6.60
CA VAL A 59 5.02 5.43 6.75
C VAL A 59 6.02 5.56 5.59
N VAL A 60 5.54 5.65 4.35
CA VAL A 60 6.43 5.86 3.19
C VAL A 60 7.08 7.23 3.19
N ALA A 61 6.36 8.27 3.57
CA ALA A 61 6.87 9.65 3.64
C ALA A 61 7.94 9.83 4.71
N VAL A 62 7.88 9.06 5.82
CA VAL A 62 8.89 9.13 6.88
C VAL A 62 10.07 8.18 6.59
N ALA A 63 9.78 6.96 6.15
CA ALA A 63 10.76 5.90 6.04
C ALA A 63 11.28 5.65 4.62
N SER A 64 10.77 6.34 3.59
CA SER A 64 11.16 6.18 2.18
C SER A 64 11.02 4.73 1.69
N TYR A 65 12.04 4.18 1.02
CA TYR A 65 12.02 2.83 0.46
C TYR A 65 11.70 1.72 1.48
N PRO A 66 12.25 1.71 2.71
CA PRO A 66 11.79 0.80 3.76
C PRO A 66 10.27 0.85 3.99
N GLY A 67 9.68 2.03 4.05
CA GLY A 67 8.24 2.20 4.19
C GLY A 67 7.48 1.68 2.96
N LEU A 68 8.00 1.91 1.75
CA LEU A 68 7.42 1.39 0.52
C LEU A 68 7.41 -0.15 0.48
N ILE A 69 8.48 -0.79 0.95
CA ILE A 69 8.59 -2.25 1.01
C ILE A 69 7.58 -2.80 2.02
N TYR A 70 7.47 -2.17 3.19
CA TYR A 70 6.45 -2.51 4.18
C TYR A 70 5.04 -2.40 3.59
N ALA A 71 4.70 -1.27 2.96
CA ALA A 71 3.39 -1.06 2.35
C ALA A 71 3.11 -2.12 1.27
N ALA A 72 4.08 -2.45 0.42
CA ALA A 72 3.92 -3.48 -0.60
C ALA A 72 3.63 -4.87 -0.01
N ALA A 73 4.33 -5.23 1.06
CA ALA A 73 4.09 -6.48 1.77
C ALA A 73 2.71 -6.49 2.44
N ALA A 74 2.31 -5.39 3.08
CA ALA A 74 1.01 -5.23 3.73
C ALA A 74 -0.14 -5.35 2.72
N TYR A 75 -0.08 -4.61 1.61
CA TYR A 75 -1.07 -4.73 0.54
C TYR A 75 -1.08 -6.13 -0.10
N GLY A 76 0.08 -6.78 -0.23
CA GLY A 76 0.17 -8.16 -0.72
C GLY A 76 -0.56 -9.15 0.19
N ALA A 77 -0.28 -9.09 1.50
CA ALA A 77 -0.96 -9.91 2.49
C ALA A 77 -2.48 -9.65 2.52
N ALA A 78 -2.88 -8.37 2.49
CA ALA A 78 -4.29 -7.98 2.43
C ALA A 78 -4.98 -8.51 1.16
N THR A 79 -4.30 -8.54 0.03
CA THR A 79 -4.87 -9.08 -1.23
C THR A 79 -5.17 -10.57 -1.12
N ALA A 80 -4.27 -11.35 -0.50
CA ALA A 80 -4.51 -12.77 -0.24
C ALA A 80 -5.74 -12.96 0.67
N ALA A 81 -5.83 -12.17 1.74
CA ALA A 81 -6.96 -12.21 2.67
C ALA A 81 -8.30 -11.78 2.01
N VAL A 82 -8.28 -10.78 1.14
CA VAL A 82 -9.44 -10.37 0.31
C VAL A 82 -9.87 -11.51 -0.63
N SER A 83 -8.90 -12.23 -1.21
CA SER A 83 -9.19 -13.38 -2.08
C SER A 83 -9.92 -14.49 -1.32
N GLU A 84 -9.54 -14.74 -0.07
CA GLU A 84 -10.18 -15.75 0.76
C GLU A 84 -11.56 -15.29 1.26
N ALA A 85 -11.69 -14.01 1.61
CA ALA A 85 -12.93 -13.44 2.12
C ALA A 85 -14.04 -13.28 1.04
N PHE A 86 -13.67 -12.85 -0.16
CA PHE A 86 -14.61 -12.42 -1.21
C PHE A 86 -14.38 -13.08 -2.58
N GLY A 87 -13.36 -13.91 -2.71
CA GLY A 87 -13.00 -14.59 -3.95
C GLY A 87 -12.00 -13.82 -4.83
N VAL A 88 -11.47 -14.52 -5.83
CA VAL A 88 -10.37 -14.05 -6.70
C VAL A 88 -10.71 -12.78 -7.47
N GLY A 89 -11.97 -12.60 -7.89
CA GLY A 89 -12.39 -11.41 -8.64
C GLY A 89 -12.20 -10.11 -7.86
N TYR A 90 -12.57 -10.11 -6.56
CA TYR A 90 -12.34 -8.98 -5.67
C TYR A 90 -10.85 -8.77 -5.38
N ALA A 91 -10.07 -9.84 -5.26
CA ALA A 91 -8.63 -9.75 -5.06
C ALA A 91 -7.92 -9.12 -6.25
N VAL A 92 -8.32 -9.44 -7.49
CA VAL A 92 -7.77 -8.81 -8.71
C VAL A 92 -8.06 -7.31 -8.73
N TRP A 93 -9.29 -6.91 -8.38
CA TRP A 93 -9.64 -5.49 -8.29
C TRP A 93 -8.84 -4.77 -7.21
N TYR A 94 -8.77 -5.36 -6.01
CA TYR A 94 -7.99 -4.83 -4.90
C TYR A 94 -6.51 -4.70 -5.26
N ALA A 95 -5.95 -5.72 -5.92
CA ALA A 95 -4.58 -5.71 -6.41
C ALA A 95 -4.35 -4.55 -7.38
N ALA A 96 -5.26 -4.34 -8.34
CA ALA A 96 -5.15 -3.24 -9.30
C ALA A 96 -5.09 -1.87 -8.59
N VAL A 97 -5.98 -1.64 -7.63
CA VAL A 97 -5.99 -0.41 -6.80
C VAL A 97 -4.69 -0.28 -6.01
N ALA A 98 -4.24 -1.34 -5.34
CA ALA A 98 -3.00 -1.34 -4.57
C ALA A 98 -1.78 -1.02 -5.45
N HIS A 99 -1.72 -1.52 -6.69
CA HIS A 99 -0.62 -1.22 -7.62
C HIS A 99 -0.59 0.26 -8.02
N VAL A 100 -1.74 0.92 -8.18
CA VAL A 100 -1.81 2.36 -8.44
C VAL A 100 -1.31 3.13 -7.22
N VAL A 101 -1.76 2.78 -6.02
CA VAL A 101 -1.30 3.42 -4.77
C VAL A 101 0.21 3.26 -4.60
N LEU A 102 0.73 2.04 -4.76
CA LEU A 102 2.16 1.74 -4.63
C LEU A 102 3.01 2.48 -5.67
N LEU A 103 2.47 2.78 -6.86
CA LEU A 103 3.16 3.58 -7.87
C LEU A 103 3.38 5.02 -7.38
N PHE A 104 2.36 5.62 -6.77
CA PHE A 104 2.47 6.95 -6.18
C PHE A 104 3.43 6.95 -4.99
N PHE A 105 3.32 5.95 -4.11
CA PHE A 105 4.22 5.81 -2.97
C PHE A 105 5.67 5.58 -3.41
N ALA A 106 5.90 4.88 -4.52
CA ALA A 106 7.23 4.71 -5.07
C ALA A 106 7.85 6.04 -5.53
N GLU A 107 7.05 6.95 -6.10
CA GLU A 107 7.53 8.29 -6.42
C GLU A 107 7.78 9.12 -5.15
N VAL A 108 6.93 9.02 -4.11
CA VAL A 108 7.19 9.65 -2.80
C VAL A 108 8.52 9.17 -2.22
N ALA A 109 8.76 7.86 -2.19
CA ALA A 109 10.00 7.27 -1.70
C ALA A 109 11.22 7.70 -2.53
N ARG A 110 11.07 7.76 -3.85
CA ARG A 110 12.12 8.19 -4.79
C ARG A 110 12.54 9.64 -4.57
N TRP A 111 11.58 10.53 -4.38
CA TRP A 111 11.82 11.95 -4.12
C TRP A 111 12.05 12.24 -2.63
N HIS A 112 12.09 11.23 -1.76
CA HIS A 112 12.38 11.44 -0.35
C HIS A 112 13.78 12.08 -0.14
N PRO A 113 13.95 13.04 0.78
CA PRO A 113 15.23 13.73 1.00
C PRO A 113 16.40 12.78 1.28
N LEU A 114 16.18 11.74 2.07
CA LEU A 114 17.22 10.74 2.36
C LEU A 114 17.61 9.96 1.11
N ALA A 115 16.63 9.51 0.31
CA ALA A 115 16.89 8.79 -0.93
C ALA A 115 17.69 9.64 -1.93
N GLN A 116 17.34 10.92 -2.05
CA GLN A 116 18.08 11.87 -2.90
C GLN A 116 19.51 12.10 -2.41
N ARG A 117 19.72 12.24 -1.08
CA ARG A 117 21.05 12.37 -0.47
C ARG A 117 21.91 11.13 -0.70
N PHE A 118 21.38 9.92 -0.50
CA PHE A 118 22.10 8.68 -0.79
C PHE A 118 22.45 8.53 -2.28
N ALA A 119 21.60 9.06 -3.17
CA ALA A 119 21.87 9.11 -4.60
C ALA A 119 22.84 10.23 -5.02
N LYS A 120 23.43 10.98 -4.08
CA LYS A 120 24.30 12.15 -4.32
C LYS A 120 23.64 13.22 -5.21
N ARG A 121 22.32 13.39 -5.10
CA ARG A 121 21.54 14.42 -5.82
C ARG A 121 21.22 15.60 -4.90
N ARG A 122 20.97 16.78 -5.49
CA ARG A 122 20.41 17.92 -4.76
C ARG A 122 18.99 17.57 -4.32
N VAL A 123 18.64 17.89 -3.07
CA VAL A 123 17.30 17.62 -2.53
C VAL A 123 16.27 18.57 -3.15
N GLU A 124 15.37 18.02 -3.94
CA GLU A 124 14.24 18.73 -4.55
C GLU A 124 12.99 18.65 -3.67
N TRP A 125 12.89 19.51 -2.67
CA TRP A 125 11.75 19.54 -1.73
C TRP A 125 10.41 19.77 -2.42
N GLY A 126 10.36 20.65 -3.42
CA GLY A 126 9.11 20.94 -4.14
C GLY A 126 8.53 19.70 -4.83
N ARG A 127 9.36 18.87 -5.47
CA ARG A 127 8.92 17.62 -6.09
C ARG A 127 8.48 16.59 -5.06
N TYR A 128 9.20 16.49 -3.94
CA TYR A 128 8.82 15.61 -2.85
C TYR A 128 7.43 15.94 -2.30
N LEU A 129 7.21 17.21 -1.93
CA LEU A 129 5.94 17.69 -1.40
C LEU A 129 4.80 17.55 -2.42
N LEU A 130 5.08 17.78 -3.70
CA LEU A 130 4.10 17.57 -4.78
C LEU A 130 3.63 16.11 -4.82
N TRP A 131 4.55 15.13 -4.75
CA TRP A 131 4.19 13.72 -4.77
C TRP A 131 3.48 13.27 -3.48
N VAL A 132 3.81 13.84 -2.33
CA VAL A 132 3.07 13.61 -1.09
C VAL A 132 1.64 14.12 -1.22
N ALA A 133 1.46 15.35 -1.72
CA ALA A 133 0.13 15.94 -1.94
C ALA A 133 -0.68 15.16 -2.98
N ALA A 134 -0.06 14.74 -4.09
CA ALA A 134 -0.71 13.92 -5.11
C ALA A 134 -1.14 12.56 -4.55
N SER A 135 -0.31 11.94 -3.72
CA SER A 135 -0.65 10.68 -3.04
C SER A 135 -1.81 10.87 -2.06
N LEU A 136 -1.81 11.94 -1.27
CA LEU A 136 -2.94 12.27 -0.38
C LEU A 136 -4.23 12.51 -1.18
N SER A 137 -4.15 13.21 -2.31
CA SER A 137 -5.32 13.45 -3.17
C SER A 137 -5.86 12.14 -3.76
N LEU A 138 -4.98 11.22 -4.19
CA LEU A 138 -5.38 9.90 -4.66
C LEU A 138 -6.11 9.13 -3.55
N LEU A 139 -5.53 9.10 -2.35
CA LEU A 139 -6.15 8.42 -1.20
C LEU A 139 -7.49 9.07 -0.81
N GLY A 140 -7.60 10.39 -0.93
CA GLY A 140 -8.88 11.10 -0.78
C GLY A 140 -9.94 10.59 -1.74
N VAL A 141 -9.60 10.49 -3.03
CA VAL A 141 -10.54 9.95 -4.04
C VAL A 141 -10.90 8.49 -3.75
N LEU A 142 -9.93 7.67 -3.36
CA LEU A 142 -10.18 6.25 -3.01
C LEU A 142 -10.96 6.08 -1.70
N SER A 143 -11.00 7.12 -0.85
CA SER A 143 -11.73 7.13 0.41
C SER A 143 -13.16 7.67 0.29
N LEU A 144 -13.60 8.07 -0.92
CA LEU A 144 -14.99 8.46 -1.21
C LEU A 144 -15.86 7.23 -1.47
#